data_AF-A0A8T3SZV1-F1
#
_entry.id   AF-A0A8T3SZV1-F1
#
_cell.length_a   1.000
_cell.length_b   1.000
_cell.length_c   1.000
_cell.angle_alpha   90.00
_cell.angle_beta   90.00
_cell.angle_gamma   90.00
#
_symmetry.space_group_name_H-M   'P 1'
#
loop_
_entity.id
_entity.type
_entity.pdbx_description
1 polymer ?
#
loop_
_entity_poly.entity_id
_entity_poly.type
_entity_poly.pdbx_seq_one_letter_code
_entity_poly.pdbx_strand_id
1 'polypeptide(L)' 'MTHALDLAKRAIPEGEVPVGAVLVLHDEVLGVGWNRPIGTHDPTAHAEICALRAAGKKAENYRLPGATLY' A
#
# COMPACT_ATOMS: atom_id res chain seq x y z
N MET A 1 -0.18 10.49 6.02
CA MET A 1 -0.37 9.67 7.24
C MET A 1 -1.83 9.33 7.51
N THR A 2 -2.77 10.29 7.66
CA THR A 2 -4.19 9.96 7.93
C THR A 2 -4.80 8.93 6.97
N HIS A 3 -4.55 9.08 5.67
CA HIS A 3 -5.01 8.12 4.66
C HIS A 3 -4.44 6.70 4.89
N ALA A 4 -3.17 6.58 5.28
CA ALA A 4 -2.55 5.28 5.58
C ALA A 4 -3.20 4.61 6.80
N LEU A 5 -3.57 5.39 7.82
CA LEU A 5 -4.33 4.89 8.98
C LEU A 5 -5.74 4.44 8.59
N ASP A 6 -6.40 5.11 7.64
CA ASP A 6 -7.71 4.66 7.14
C ASP A 6 -7.61 3.37 6.32
N LEU A 7 -6.50 3.14 5.61
CA LEU A 7 -6.22 1.86 4.97
C LEU A 7 -5.92 0.77 5.99
N ALA A 8 -5.16 1.07 7.05
CA ALA A 8 -4.89 0.13 8.14
C ALA A 8 -6.19 -0.37 8.80
N LYS A 9 -7.21 0.48 8.93
CA LYS A 9 -8.52 0.08 9.45
C LYS A 9 -9.25 -0.95 8.57
N ARG A 10 -8.92 -1.04 7.26
CA ARG A 10 -9.53 -2.02 6.34
C ARG A 10 -9.05 -3.45 6.59
N ALA A 11 -7.82 -3.61 7.07
CA ALA A 11 -7.26 -4.92 7.42
C ALA A 11 -7.97 -5.55 8.65
N ILE A 12 -8.52 -4.75 9.56
CA ILE A 12 -9.17 -5.22 10.79
C ILE A 12 -10.34 -6.19 10.51
N PRO A 13 -11.38 -5.82 9.74
CA PRO A 13 -12.49 -6.73 9.46
C PRO A 13 -12.07 -7.93 8.60
N GLU A 14 -10.92 -7.87 7.93
CA GLU A 14 -10.34 -8.98 7.16
C GLU A 14 -9.57 -9.98 8.06
N GLY A 15 -9.43 -9.69 9.37
CA GLY A 15 -8.67 -10.53 10.32
C GLY A 15 -7.16 -10.38 10.18
N GLU A 16 -6.72 -9.29 9.57
CA GLU A 16 -5.32 -9.03 9.22
C GLU A 16 -4.65 -8.07 10.20
N VAL A 17 -3.32 -8.05 10.20
CA VAL A 17 -2.56 -7.06 10.98
C VAL A 17 -2.86 -5.66 10.43
N PRO A 18 -3.27 -4.68 11.27
CA PRO A 18 -3.74 -3.37 10.80
C PRO A 18 -2.58 -2.46 10.37
N VAL A 19 -2.10 -2.64 9.15
CA VAL A 19 -1.09 -1.81 8.50
C VAL A 19 -1.62 -1.32 7.16
N GLY A 20 -1.43 -0.04 6.89
CA GLY A 20 -1.78 0.62 5.63
C GLY A 20 -0.60 1.42 5.13
N ALA A 21 -0.51 1.59 3.81
CA ALA A 21 0.57 2.31 3.16
C ALA A 21 0.05 3.13 1.98
N VAL A 22 0.63 4.31 1.79
CA VAL A 22 0.32 5.23 0.69
C VAL A 22 1.62 5.71 0.05
N LEU A 23 1.78 5.47 -1.24
CA LEU A 23 2.89 6.02 -2.02
C LEU A 23 2.45 7.32 -2.71
N VAL A 24 3.19 8.40 -2.47
CA VAL A 24 2.92 9.74 -2.98
C VAL A 24 4.09 10.23 -3.84
N LEU A 25 3.81 10.87 -4.97
CA LEU A 25 4.79 11.60 -5.79
C LEU A 25 4.17 12.92 -6.23
N HIS A 26 4.88 14.04 -6.01
CA HIS A 26 4.39 15.39 -6.32
C HIS A 26 2.97 15.67 -5.77
N ASP A 27 2.74 15.32 -4.49
CA ASP A 27 1.45 15.42 -3.79
C ASP A 27 0.31 14.55 -4.36
N GLU A 28 0.58 13.72 -5.37
CA GLU A 28 -0.39 12.77 -5.91
C GLU A 28 -0.18 11.36 -5.35
N VAL A 29 -1.29 10.71 -4.99
CA VAL A 29 -1.27 9.29 -4.63
C VAL A 29 -1.05 8.44 -5.87
N LEU A 30 0.09 7.75 -5.92
CA LEU A 30 0.42 6.79 -6.98
C LEU A 30 -0.09 5.39 -6.67
N GLY A 31 -0.06 4.98 -5.40
CA GLY A 31 -0.46 3.64 -4.99
C GLY A 31 -0.88 3.60 -3.53
N VAL A 32 -1.78 2.68 -3.21
CA VAL A 32 -2.26 2.42 -1.85
C VAL A 32 -2.22 0.92 -1.57
N GLY A 33 -2.05 0.57 -0.31
CA GLY A 33 -2.07 -0.82 0.13
C GLY A 33 -2.48 -0.95 1.59
N TRP A 34 -2.98 -2.12 1.95
CA TRP A 34 -3.13 -2.58 3.33
C TRP A 34 -2.70 -4.04 3.42
N ASN A 35 -2.34 -4.47 4.63
CA ASN A 35 -1.98 -5.85 4.88
C ASN A 35 -3.15 -6.78 4.59
N ARG A 36 -2.88 -7.82 3.81
CA ARG A 36 -3.82 -8.91 3.53
C ARG A 36 -3.16 -10.30 3.32
N PRO A 37 -2.06 -10.66 4.02
CA PRO A 37 -1.34 -11.90 3.77
C PRO A 37 -2.15 -13.18 4.06
N ILE A 38 -3.01 -13.19 5.09
CA ILE A 38 -3.83 -14.34 5.44
C ILE A 38 -4.88 -14.59 4.35
N GLY A 39 -5.66 -13.56 4.02
CA GLY A 39 -6.78 -13.64 3.08
C GLY A 39 -6.35 -13.87 1.63
N THR A 40 -5.17 -13.37 1.23
CA THR A 40 -4.65 -13.62 -0.12
C THR A 40 -3.73 -14.83 -0.22
N HIS A 41 -3.46 -15.53 0.90
CA HIS A 41 -2.47 -16.61 0.97
C HIS A 41 -1.11 -16.23 0.35
N ASP A 42 -0.71 -14.97 0.53
CA ASP A 42 0.50 -14.41 -0.05
C ASP A 42 1.33 -13.82 1.10
N PRO A 43 2.43 -14.47 1.51
CA PRO A 43 3.25 -13.99 2.62
C PRO A 43 3.92 -12.65 2.33
N THR A 44 3.88 -12.17 1.08
CA THR A 44 4.42 -10.87 0.66
C THR A 44 3.36 -9.78 0.56
N ALA A 45 2.07 -10.07 0.76
CA ALA A 45 0.96 -9.12 0.64
C ALA A 45 0.85 -8.14 1.83
N HIS A 46 1.99 -7.58 2.20
CA HIS A 46 2.10 -6.45 3.11
C HIS A 46 1.61 -5.16 2.43
N ALA A 47 1.25 -4.16 3.24
CA ALA A 47 0.74 -2.88 2.78
C ALA A 47 1.72 -2.17 1.83
N GLU A 48 3.02 -2.16 2.18
CA GLU A 48 4.08 -1.52 1.40
C GLU A 48 4.21 -2.17 0.02
N ILE A 49 4.21 -3.50 -0.02
CA ILE A 49 4.30 -4.28 -1.27
C ILE A 49 3.05 -4.03 -2.13
N CYS A 50 1.87 -4.01 -1.53
CA CYS A 50 0.63 -3.70 -2.25
C CYS A 50 0.66 -2.28 -2.84
N ALA A 51 1.11 -1.28 -2.08
CA ALA A 51 1.22 0.11 -2.52
C ALA A 51 2.25 0.27 -3.66
N LEU A 52 3.43 -0.34 -3.52
CA LEU A 52 4.48 -0.32 -4.55
C LEU A 52 4.02 -1.01 -5.85
N ARG A 53 3.36 -2.17 -5.76
CA ARG A 53 2.80 -2.88 -6.93
C ARG A 53 1.73 -2.03 -7.62
N ALA A 54 0.85 -1.38 -6.87
CA ALA A 54 -0.16 -0.48 -7.42
C ALA A 54 0.48 0.72 -8.12
N ALA A 55 1.44 1.37 -7.47
CA ALA A 55 2.15 2.52 -8.02
C ALA A 55 2.96 2.17 -9.27
N GLY A 56 3.71 1.07 -9.26
CA GLY A 56 4.50 0.63 -10.40
C GLY A 56 3.64 0.29 -11.63
N LYS A 57 2.43 -0.25 -11.41
CA LYS A 57 1.44 -0.43 -12.48
C LYS A 57 0.93 0.91 -13.01
N LYS A 58 0.55 1.84 -12.12
CA LYS A 58 0.04 3.17 -12.51
C LYS A 58 1.09 4.00 -13.26
N ALA A 59 2.36 3.90 -12.86
CA ALA A 59 3.47 4.62 -13.46
C ALA A 59 4.08 3.90 -14.69
N GLU A 60 3.65 2.67 -14.98
CA GLU A 60 4.26 1.76 -15.96
C GLU A 60 5.79 1.66 -15.81
N ASN A 61 6.27 1.76 -14.57
CA ASN A 61 7.69 1.85 -14.26
C ASN A 61 7.96 1.28 -12.87
N TYR A 62 8.97 0.41 -12.77
CA TYR A 62 9.39 -0.15 -11.48
C TYR A 62 10.18 0.85 -10.62
N ARG A 63 10.75 1.89 -11.24
CA ARG A 63 11.47 2.97 -10.54
C ARG A 63 10.50 4.10 -10.23
N LEU A 64 10.46 4.52 -8.97
CA LEU A 64 9.59 5.59 -8.47
C LEU A 64 10.45 6.66 -7.77
N PRO A 65 11.39 7.31 -8.49
CA PRO A 65 12.28 8.30 -7.88
C PRO A 65 11.51 9.51 -7.37
N GLY A 66 11.91 10.03 -6.20
CA GLY A 66 11.24 11.16 -5.56
C GLY A 66 9.90 10.82 -4.90
N ALA A 67 9.41 9.59 -5.02
CA ALA A 67 8.22 9.16 -4.31
C ALA A 67 8.51 8.96 -2.82
N THR A 68 7.52 9.28 -1.99
CA THR A 68 7.55 9.04 -0.54
C THR A 68 6.51 7.99 -0.18
N LEU A 69 6.91 6.97 0.59
CA LEU A 69 6.01 5.96 1.14
C LEU A 69 5.67 6.31 2.58
N TYR A 70 4.38 6.44 2.88
CA TYR A 70 3.81 6.70 4.20
C TYR A 70 3.04 5.51 4.73
#